data_AF-A0A1G5PTF4-F1
#
_entry.id   AF-A0A1G5PTF4-F1
#
_cell.length_a   1.000
_cell.length_b   1.000
_cell.length_c   1.000
_cell.angle_alpha   90.00
_cell.angle_beta   90.00
_cell.angle_gamma   90.00
#
_symmetry.space_group_name_H-M   'P 1'
#
loop_
_entity.id
_entity.type
_entity.pdbx_description
1 polymer ?
#
loop_
_entity_poly.entity_id
_entity_poly.type
_entity_poly.pdbx_seq_one_letter_code
_entity_poly.pdbx_strand_id
1 'polypeptide(L)'
;MKMVLMLVGGCVLLAGLLIFMRYMALKRAAKEQEEAARALPEDEVQCFSCGLVVPREKALEKKGRYFCGVKRNDRDGNPIQRASGDGSGS
;
A
#
# COMPACT_ATOMS: atom_id res chain seq x y z
N MET A 1 -45.23 -6.65 34.10
CA MET A 1 -45.04 -6.06 32.76
C MET A 1 -44.02 -4.92 32.72
N LYS A 2 -44.09 -3.92 33.63
CA LYS A 2 -43.11 -2.80 33.71
C LYS A 2 -41.63 -3.24 33.87
N MET A 3 -41.35 -4.27 34.68
CA MET A 3 -39.99 -4.81 34.83
C MET A 3 -39.42 -5.43 33.55
N VAL A 4 -40.27 -6.09 32.74
CA VAL A 4 -39.85 -6.70 31.48
C VAL A 4 -39.52 -5.62 30.44
N LEU A 5 -40.32 -4.55 30.38
CA LEU A 5 -40.06 -3.38 29.52
C LEU A 5 -38.73 -2.69 29.85
N MET A 6 -38.37 -2.56 31.13
CA MET A 6 -37.08 -1.96 31.53
C MET A 6 -35.89 -2.84 31.18
N LEU A 7 -36.00 -4.16 31.35
CA LEU A 7 -34.95 -5.10 30.95
C LEU A 7 -34.72 -5.07 29.43
N VAL A 8 -35.79 -5.13 28.64
CA VAL A 8 -35.69 -5.09 27.17
C VAL A 8 -35.13 -3.75 26.69
N GLY A 9 -35.58 -2.62 27.25
CA GLY A 9 -35.04 -1.30 26.93
C GLY A 9 -33.54 -1.17 27.25
N GLY A 10 -33.11 -1.69 28.40
CA GLY A 10 -31.71 -1.73 28.80
C GLY A 10 -30.86 -2.57 27.84
N CYS A 11 -31.33 -3.77 27.45
CA CYS A 11 -30.64 -4.63 26.50
C CYS A 11 -30.46 -3.98 25.12
N VAL A 12 -31.48 -3.28 24.62
CA VAL A 12 -31.42 -2.58 23.32
C VAL A 12 -30.41 -1.43 23.36
N LEU A 13 -30.39 -0.64 24.44
CA LEU A 13 -29.40 0.43 24.63
C LEU A 13 -27.97 -0.13 24.69
N LEU A 14 -27.75 -1.21 25.44
CA LEU A 14 -26.44 -1.86 25.56
C LEU A 14 -25.96 -2.42 24.22
N ALA A 15 -26.86 -3.09 23.47
CA ALA A 15 -26.55 -3.60 22.14
C ALA A 15 -26.19 -2.46 21.17
N GLY A 16 -26.96 -1.37 21.16
CA GLY A 16 -26.68 -0.20 20.35
C GLY A 16 -25.32 0.43 20.67
N LEU A 17 -24.98 0.52 21.96
CA LEU A 17 -23.70 1.08 22.42
C LEU A 17 -22.51 0.21 22.02
N LEU A 18 -22.65 -1.12 22.09
CA LEU A 18 -21.62 -2.07 21.62
C LEU A 18 -21.40 -1.99 20.11
N ILE A 19 -22.48 -1.92 19.33
CA ILE A 19 -22.41 -1.75 17.87
C ILE A 19 -21.71 -0.43 17.53
N PHE A 20 -22.08 0.66 18.21
CA PHE A 20 -21.47 1.97 18.01
C PHE A 20 -19.96 1.96 18.31
N MET A 21 -19.53 1.36 19.43
CA MET A 21 -18.11 1.24 19.75
C MET A 21 -17.34 0.42 18.72
N ARG A 22 -17.90 -0.69 18.24
CA ARG A 22 -17.29 -1.50 17.16
C ARG A 22 -17.14 -0.70 15.87
N TYR A 23 -18.18 0.06 15.51
CA TYR A 23 -18.16 0.90 14.33
C TYR A 23 -17.10 2.02 14.41
N MET A 24 -16.98 2.68 15.57
CA MET A 24 -15.93 3.65 15.85
C MET A 24 -14.52 3.03 15.79
N ALA A 25 -14.34 1.83 16.34
CA ALA A 25 -13.06 1.12 16.30
C ALA A 25 -12.64 0.77 14.86
N LEU A 26 -13.57 0.29 14.04
CA LEU A 26 -13.33 0.00 12.62
C LEU A 26 -12.98 1.27 11.83
N LYS A 27 -13.67 2.39 12.10
CA LYS A 27 -13.35 3.67 11.46
C LYS A 27 -11.96 4.20 11.83
N ARG A 28 -11.49 3.97 13.06
CA ARG A 28 -10.13 4.35 13.47
C ARG A 28 -9.09 3.46 12.78
N ALA A 29 -9.30 2.15 12.75
CA ALA A 29 -8.42 1.22 12.05
C ALA A 29 -8.32 1.52 10.53
N ALA A 30 -9.43 1.91 9.90
CA ALA A 30 -9.44 2.29 8.49
C ALA A 30 -8.61 3.56 8.22
N LYS A 31 -8.67 4.56 9.12
CA LYS A 31 -7.83 5.76 9.01
C LYS A 31 -6.35 5.45 9.20
N GLU A 32 -6.01 4.59 10.16
CA GLU A 32 -4.63 4.14 10.39
C GLU A 32 -4.08 3.36 9.20
N GLN A 33 -4.91 2.55 8.54
CA GLN A 33 -4.53 1.85 7.31
C GLN A 33 -4.33 2.81 6.13
N GLU A 34 -5.13 3.86 6.01
CA GLU A 34 -4.98 4.86 4.94
C GLU A 34 -3.70 5.68 5.14
N GLU A 35 -3.38 6.06 6.38
CA GLU A 35 -2.11 6.72 6.72
C GLU A 35 -0.90 5.79 6.57
N ALA A 36 -1.03 4.51 6.94
CA ALA A 36 0.00 3.51 6.72
C ALA A 36 0.21 3.21 5.24
N ALA A 37 -0.86 3.13 4.43
CA ALA A 37 -0.79 2.98 2.99
C ALA A 37 -0.13 4.20 2.32
N ARG A 38 -0.38 5.40 2.85
CA ARG A 38 0.31 6.63 2.41
C ARG A 38 1.80 6.68 2.81
N ALA A 39 2.18 5.87 3.80
CA ALA A 39 3.56 5.69 4.25
C ALA A 39 4.26 4.49 3.60
N LEU A 40 3.56 3.67 2.79
CA LEU A 40 4.22 2.75 1.88
C LEU A 40 4.84 3.56 0.72
N PRO A 41 6.14 3.42 0.46
CA PRO A 41 6.76 4.10 -0.67
C PRO A 41 6.28 3.45 -1.97
N GLU A 42 5.15 3.92 -2.52
CA GLU A 42 4.66 3.57 -3.87
C GLU A 42 5.59 4.09 -4.98
N ASP A 43 6.62 4.86 -4.64
CA ASP A 43 7.60 5.37 -5.57
C ASP A 43 8.72 4.33 -5.82
N GLU A 44 8.38 3.18 -6.38
CA GLU A 44 9.36 2.26 -6.96
C GLU A 44 9.47 2.49 -8.48
N VAL A 45 10.70 2.63 -8.98
CA VAL A 45 10.97 2.92 -10.40
C VAL A 45 11.90 1.88 -11.00
N GLN A 46 11.66 1.55 -12.26
CA GLN A 46 12.48 0.59 -12.97
C GLN A 46 13.73 1.27 -13.56
N CYS A 47 14.91 0.71 -13.28
CA CYS A 47 16.16 1.18 -13.86
C CYS A 47 16.16 0.98 -15.39
N PHE A 48 16.33 2.05 -16.14
CA PHE A 48 16.37 2.03 -17.61
C PHE A 48 17.52 1.17 -18.17
N SER A 49 18.64 1.10 -17.44
CA SER A 49 19.83 0.36 -17.90
C SER A 49 19.73 -1.15 -17.68
N CYS A 50 19.13 -1.56 -16.55
CA CYS A 50 19.25 -2.92 -16.02
C CYS A 50 17.92 -3.53 -15.54
N GLY A 51 16.79 -2.85 -15.70
CA GLY A 51 15.47 -3.37 -15.34
C GLY A 51 15.23 -3.59 -13.84
N LEU A 52 16.22 -3.31 -12.98
CA LEU A 52 16.08 -3.47 -11.53
C LEU A 52 15.07 -2.46 -11.00
N VAL A 53 14.09 -2.94 -10.25
CA VAL A 53 13.18 -2.10 -9.50
C VAL A 53 13.93 -1.55 -8.29
N VAL A 54 14.00 -0.22 -8.20
CA VAL A 54 14.66 0.50 -7.11
C VAL A 54 13.71 1.57 -6.57
N PRO A 55 13.74 1.87 -5.27
CA PRO A 55 12.97 2.98 -4.74
C PRO A 55 13.46 4.28 -5.38
N ARG A 56 12.53 5.14 -5.82
CA ARG A 56 12.77 6.38 -6.56
C ARG A 56 13.69 7.33 -5.81
N GLU A 57 13.59 7.35 -4.48
CA GLU A 57 14.47 8.12 -3.58
C GLU A 57 15.96 7.73 -3.70
N LYS A 58 16.25 6.48 -4.09
CA LYS A 58 17.62 5.96 -4.32
C LYS A 58 17.97 5.90 -5.81
N ALA A 59 17.03 6.20 -6.69
CA ALA A 59 17.24 6.16 -8.13
C ALA A 59 17.88 7.46 -8.62
N LEU A 60 18.91 7.33 -9.46
CA LEU A 60 19.52 8.46 -10.14
C LEU A 60 18.67 8.81 -11.36
N GLU A 61 18.11 10.02 -11.38
CA GLU A 61 17.39 10.54 -12.55
C GLU A 61 18.35 11.23 -13.53
N LYS A 62 18.31 10.82 -14.81
CA LYS A 62 19.09 11.46 -15.88
C LYS A 62 18.27 11.50 -17.17
N LYS A 63 17.94 12.72 -17.64
CA LYS A 63 17.14 12.96 -18.85
C LYS A 63 15.76 12.26 -18.82
N GLY A 64 15.06 12.33 -17.70
CA GLY A 64 13.75 11.69 -17.51
C GLY A 64 13.77 10.16 -17.44
N ARG A 65 14.92 9.56 -17.13
CA ARG A 65 15.08 8.10 -16.95
C ARG A 65 15.75 7.82 -15.61
N TYR A 66 15.32 6.74 -14.96
CA TYR A 66 15.83 6.32 -13.65
C TYR A 66 16.94 5.26 -13.78
N PHE A 67 17.95 5.33 -12.90
CA PHE A 67 19.10 4.41 -12.88
C PHE A 67 19.42 3.96 -11.45
N CYS A 68 19.76 2.68 -11.28
CA CYS A 68 20.03 2.07 -9.97
C CYS A 68 21.40 2.43 -9.36
N GLY A 69 22.24 3.25 -10.02
CA GLY A 69 23.57 3.65 -9.52
C GLY A 69 24.65 2.56 -9.50
N VAL A 70 24.29 1.28 -9.62
CA VAL A 70 25.23 0.16 -9.67
C VAL A 70 25.93 0.09 -11.03
N LYS A 71 27.25 0.01 -11.02
CA LYS A 71 28.09 -0.13 -12.22
C LYS A 71 27.88 -1.55 -12.79
N ARG A 72 27.72 -1.65 -14.12
CA ARG A 72 27.40 -2.93 -14.81
C ARG A 72 28.42 -4.06 -14.60
N ASN A 73 29.62 -3.75 -14.09
CA ASN A 73 30.72 -4.70 -13.95
C ASN A 73 30.63 -5.60 -12.72
N ASP A 74 29.76 -5.27 -11.75
CA ASP A 74 29.59 -6.02 -10.50
C ASP A 74 28.44 -7.05 -10.56
N ARG A 75 27.85 -7.27 -11.75
CA ARG A 75 26.81 -8.27 -11.94
C ARG A 75 27.41 -9.49 -12.62
N ASP A 76 27.66 -10.52 -11.82
CA ASP A 76 28.14 -11.85 -12.19
C ASP A 76 27.29 -12.52 -13.29
N GLY A 77 27.47 -12.10 -14.54
CA GLY A 77 27.07 -12.83 -15.75
C GLY A 77 25.57 -13.10 -15.97
N ASN A 78 24.66 -12.72 -15.07
CA ASN A 78 23.25 -13.12 -15.20
C ASN A 78 22.50 -12.18 -16.16
N PRO A 79 21.98 -12.66 -17.30
CA PRO A 79 21.25 -11.83 -18.26
C PRO A 79 19.96 -11.30 -17.65
N ILE A 80 19.75 -10.01 -17.81
CA ILE A 80 18.57 -9.30 -17.34
C ILE A 80 17.44 -9.66 -18.29
N GLN A 81 16.50 -10.50 -17.84
CA GLN A 81 15.24 -10.72 -18.53
C GLN A 81 14.43 -9.42 -18.50
N ARG A 82 14.50 -8.64 -19.58
CA ARG A 82 13.56 -7.56 -19.80
C ARG A 82 12.21 -8.22 -20.07
N ALA A 83 11.23 -7.97 -19.22
CA ALA A 83 9.86 -8.30 -19.55
C ALA A 83 9.50 -7.50 -20.82
N SER A 84 9.53 -8.18 -21.96
CA SER A 84 9.22 -7.64 -23.27
C SER A 84 7.75 -7.17 -23.28
N GLY A 85 7.54 -5.88 -23.04
CA GLY A 85 6.32 -5.19 -23.43
C GLY A 85 6.43 -4.81 -24.89
N ASP A 86 6.26 -5.80 -25.77
CA ASP A 86 6.02 -5.55 -27.19
C ASP A 86 4.72 -4.76 -27.33
N GLY A 87 4.83 -3.57 -27.91
CA GLY A 87 3.72 -2.65 -28.13
C GLY A 87 4.03 -1.67 -29.27
N SER A 88 4.75 -2.13 -30.29
CA SER A 88 4.86 -1.43 -31.58
C SER A 88 3.77 -1.94 -32.52
N GLY A 89 2.74 -1.14 -32.73
CA GLY A 89 1.80 -1.23 -33.86
C GLY A 89 1.37 0.20 -34.17
N SER A 90 2.11 0.87 -35.07
CA SER A 90 1.72 1.13 -36.47
C SER A 90 0.57 2.13 -36.57
#